data_AF-A0A4S8IYS8-F1
#
_entry.id   AF-A0A4S8IYS8-F1
#
_cell.length_a   1.000
_cell.length_b   1.000
_cell.length_c   1.000
_cell.angle_alpha   90.00
_cell.angle_beta   90.00
_cell.angle_gamma   90.00
#
_symmetry.space_group_name_H-M   'P 1'
#
loop_
_entity.id
_entity.type
_entity.pdbx_description
1 polymer ?
#
loop_
_entity_poly.entity_id
_entity_poly.type
_entity_poly.pdbx_seq_one_letter_code
_entity_poly.pdbx_strand_id
1 'polypeptide(L)'
;MADASKGRADDNTETMRKRFRVFKESTLPVIKHYDLKGKVRKVDAAKPVDEVFEDVKVIFAPLIAKVMWSCKEDNSSRHVRIELGRCASLFVP
;
A
#
# COMPACT_ATOMS: atom_id res chain seq x y z
N MET A 1 -4.10 -8.56 -42.61
CA MET A 1 -4.01 -7.15 -43.04
C MET A 1 -4.96 -6.32 -42.19
N ALA A 2 -4.40 -5.27 -41.56
CA ALA A 2 -4.99 -4.01 -41.05
C ALA A 2 -6.03 -4.01 -39.89
N ASP A 3 -5.57 -3.36 -38.80
CA ASP A 3 -6.27 -2.42 -37.90
C ASP A 3 -7.29 -2.95 -36.87
N ALA A 4 -6.78 -3.53 -35.78
CA ALA A 4 -7.45 -3.49 -34.48
C ALA A 4 -6.61 -2.60 -33.56
N SER A 5 -7.16 -1.44 -33.17
CA SER A 5 -6.64 -0.48 -32.16
C SER A 5 -6.30 0.93 -32.68
N LYS A 6 -7.11 1.53 -33.55
CA LYS A 6 -7.28 2.99 -33.43
C LYS A 6 -8.07 3.24 -32.15
N GLY A 7 -7.37 3.78 -31.16
CA GLY A 7 -7.88 4.11 -29.83
C GLY A 7 -9.20 4.88 -29.86
N ARG A 8 -9.92 4.87 -28.73
CA ARG A 8 -11.27 5.41 -28.64
C ARG A 8 -11.31 6.83 -29.23
N ALA A 9 -12.30 7.11 -30.07
CA ALA A 9 -12.49 8.42 -30.71
C ALA A 9 -12.65 9.58 -29.70
N ASP A 10 -12.91 9.27 -28.43
CA ASP A 10 -13.07 10.22 -27.33
C ASP A 10 -11.76 10.67 -26.65
N ASP A 11 -10.59 10.15 -27.08
CA ASP A 11 -9.28 10.53 -26.55
C ASP A 11 -8.81 11.89 -27.10
N ASN A 12 -9.63 12.89 -26.84
CA ASN A 12 -9.40 14.30 -27.05
C ASN A 12 -8.61 14.86 -25.84
N THR A 13 -7.66 15.76 -26.08
CA THR A 13 -6.85 16.41 -25.02
C THR A 13 -7.71 17.14 -23.98
N GLU A 14 -8.84 17.71 -24.39
CA GLU A 14 -9.84 18.32 -23.52
C GLU A 14 -10.58 17.27 -22.67
N THR A 15 -10.94 16.11 -23.23
CA THR A 15 -11.57 15.01 -22.49
C THR A 15 -10.62 14.46 -21.42
N MET A 16 -9.35 14.29 -21.75
CA MET A 16 -8.32 13.84 -20.79
C MET A 16 -8.13 14.84 -19.64
N ARG A 17 -8.11 16.15 -19.93
CA ARG A 17 -8.05 17.20 -18.89
C ARG A 17 -9.27 17.18 -17.98
N LYS A 18 -10.47 17.03 -18.54
CA LYS A 18 -11.72 16.92 -17.75
C LYS A 18 -11.68 15.69 -16.84
N ARG A 19 -11.29 14.52 -17.35
CA ARG A 19 -11.16 13.29 -16.56
C ARG A 19 -10.12 13.42 -15.44
N PHE A 20 -8.96 14.01 -15.75
CA PHE A 20 -7.92 14.21 -14.74
C PHE A 20 -8.33 15.21 -13.65
N ARG A 21 -9.09 16.26 -14.01
CA ARG A 21 -9.65 17.20 -13.03
C ARG A 21 -10.62 16.50 -12.08
N VAL A 22 -11.60 15.77 -12.64
CA VAL A 22 -12.60 15.03 -11.84
C VAL A 22 -11.92 13.98 -10.95
N PHE A 23 -10.93 13.26 -11.47
CA PHE A 23 -10.15 12.31 -10.68
C PHE A 23 -9.48 12.99 -9.49
N LYS A 24 -8.80 14.13 -9.69
CA LYS A 24 -8.17 14.86 -8.59
C LYS A 24 -9.18 15.37 -7.57
N GLU A 25 -10.27 15.99 -8.02
CA GLU A 25 -11.30 16.54 -7.12
C GLU A 25 -11.96 15.46 -6.24
N SER A 26 -12.25 14.29 -6.81
CA SER A 26 -12.91 13.19 -6.10
C SER A 26 -11.97 12.31 -5.28
N THR A 27 -10.74 12.09 -5.75
CA THR A 27 -9.82 11.11 -5.14
C THR A 27 -8.96 11.71 -4.04
N LEU A 28 -8.55 12.98 -4.16
CA LEU A 28 -7.75 13.66 -3.14
C LEU A 28 -8.38 13.69 -1.74
N PRO A 29 -9.69 13.95 -1.54
CA PRO A 29 -10.28 13.89 -0.19
C PRO A 29 -10.22 12.49 0.41
N VAL A 30 -10.38 11.44 -0.41
CA VAL A 30 -10.26 10.03 0.03
C VAL A 30 -8.84 9.72 0.45
N ILE A 31 -7.84 10.14 -0.35
CA ILE A 31 -6.42 9.97 0.00
C ILE A 31 -6.12 10.68 1.31
N LYS A 32 -6.52 11.95 1.47
CA LYS A 32 -6.33 12.71 2.73
C LYS A 32 -6.93 11.99 3.93
N HIS A 33 -8.13 11.43 3.78
CA HIS A 33 -8.79 10.69 4.85
C HIS A 33 -7.99 9.47 5.32
N TYR A 34 -7.41 8.69 4.40
CA TYR A 34 -6.58 7.54 4.76
C TYR A 34 -5.15 7.91 5.18
N ASP A 35 -4.65 9.06 4.71
CA ASP A 35 -3.34 9.60 5.08
C ASP A 35 -3.32 10.00 6.56
N LEU A 36 -4.38 10.68 7.03
CA LEU A 36 -4.61 10.97 8.45
C LEU A 36 -4.67 9.71 9.32
N LYS A 37 -5.06 8.56 8.75
CA LYS A 37 -5.11 7.26 9.44
C LYS A 37 -3.78 6.49 9.36
N GLY A 38 -2.76 7.06 8.71
CA GLY A 38 -1.45 6.40 8.50
C GLY A 38 -1.51 5.17 7.60
N LYS A 39 -2.57 5.03 6.78
CA LYS A 39 -2.80 3.85 5.92
C LYS A 39 -2.38 4.07 4.47
N VAL A 40 -2.00 5.29 4.09
CA VAL A 40 -1.58 5.61 2.72
C VAL A 40 -0.10 5.31 2.53
N ARG A 41 0.20 4.63 1.43
CA ARG A 41 1.57 4.39 0.93
C ARG A 41 1.62 4.91 -0.50
N LYS A 42 2.59 5.78 -0.80
CA LYS A 42 2.75 6.40 -2.11
C LYS A 42 3.85 5.67 -2.86
N VAL A 43 3.59 5.30 -4.11
CA VAL A 43 4.53 4.63 -5.02
C VAL A 43 4.65 5.48 -6.26
N ASP A 44 5.87 5.61 -6.77
CA ASP A 44 6.13 6.33 -8.01
C ASP A 44 5.84 5.43 -9.22
N ALA A 45 4.82 5.79 -10.00
CA ALA A 45 4.39 5.05 -11.17
C ALA A 45 5.08 5.50 -12.47
N ALA A 46 6.03 6.45 -12.41
CA ALA A 46 6.83 6.86 -13.57
C ALA A 46 7.98 5.89 -13.91
N LYS A 47 8.28 4.96 -12.99
CA LYS A 47 9.29 3.91 -13.12
C LYS A 47 8.82 2.76 -14.03
N PRO A 48 9.73 1.91 -14.55
CA PRO A 48 9.34 0.70 -15.26
C PRO A 48 8.53 -0.24 -14.37
N VAL A 49 7.68 -1.05 -15.00
CA VAL A 49 6.70 -1.93 -14.33
C VAL A 49 7.34 -2.85 -13.28
N ASP A 50 8.52 -3.39 -13.57
CA ASP A 50 9.23 -4.30 -12.66
C ASP A 50 9.66 -3.58 -11.38
N GLU A 51 10.17 -2.36 -11.48
CA GLU A 51 10.56 -1.55 -10.32
C GLU A 51 9.35 -1.15 -9.48
N VAL A 52 8.24 -0.77 -10.11
CA VAL A 52 6.99 -0.45 -9.40
C VAL A 52 6.47 -1.68 -8.64
N PHE A 53 6.57 -2.86 -9.25
CA PHE A 53 6.13 -4.10 -8.62
C PHE A 53 6.97 -4.46 -7.39
N GLU A 54 8.29 -4.29 -7.47
CA GLU A 54 9.18 -4.50 -6.31
C GLU A 54 8.89 -3.48 -5.19
N ASP A 55 8.70 -2.20 -5.53
CA ASP A 55 8.32 -1.17 -4.55
C ASP A 55 7.02 -1.55 -3.80
N VAL A 56 6.03 -2.09 -4.52
CA VAL A 56 4.77 -2.56 -3.93
C VAL A 56 4.99 -3.77 -3.02
N LYS A 57 5.78 -4.77 -3.43
CA LYS A 57 6.07 -5.94 -2.58
C LYS A 57 6.65 -5.55 -1.23
N VAL A 58 7.61 -4.62 -1.22
CA VAL A 58 8.26 -4.15 0.01
C VAL A 58 7.23 -3.53 0.96
N ILE A 59 6.27 -2.77 0.44
CA ILE A 59 5.20 -2.16 1.24
C ILE A 59 4.28 -3.21 1.87
N PHE A 60 3.97 -4.29 1.15
CA PHE A 60 3.03 -5.31 1.62
C PHE A 60 3.67 -6.42 2.46
N ALA A 61 4.98 -6.66 2.34
CA ALA A 61 5.72 -7.68 3.09
C ALA A 61 5.43 -7.68 4.62
N PRO A 62 5.51 -6.55 5.36
CA PRO A 62 5.21 -6.55 6.79
C PRO A 62 3.73 -6.78 7.12
N LEU A 63 2.81 -6.43 6.20
CA LEU A 63 1.37 -6.63 6.41
C LEU A 63 1.00 -8.12 6.30
N ILE A 64 1.60 -8.83 5.34
CA ILE A 64 1.41 -10.27 5.17
C ILE A 64 1.96 -11.02 6.38
N ALA A 65 3.16 -10.66 6.87
CA ALA A 65 3.73 -11.26 8.08
C ALA A 65 2.84 -11.05 9.31
N LYS A 66 2.24 -9.86 9.48
CA LYS A 66 1.31 -9.57 10.57
C LYS A 66 0.01 -10.37 10.49
N VAL A 67 -0.54 -10.56 9.29
CA VAL A 67 -1.73 -11.41 9.08
C VAL A 67 -1.43 -12.87 9.41
N MET A 68 -0.27 -13.38 8.99
CA MET A 68 0.14 -14.76 9.29
C MET A 68 0.42 -15.01 10.78
N TRP A 69 0.88 -13.99 11.52
CA TRP A 69 1.02 -14.08 12.98
C TRP A 69 -0.35 -14.20 13.67
N SER A 70 -1.33 -13.41 13.24
CA SER A 70 -2.64 -13.35 13.89
C SER A 70 -3.45 -14.65 13.78
N CYS A 71 -3.13 -15.55 12.86
CA CYS A 71 -3.80 -16.87 12.74
C CYS A 71 -3.18 -17.97 13.61
N LYS A 72 -2.06 -17.75 14.31
CA LYS A 72 -1.41 -18.79 15.15
C LYS A 72 -1.77 -18.75 16.63
N GLU A 73 -2.50 -17.73 17.11
CA GLU A 73 -2.76 -17.54 18.55
C GLU A 73 -4.12 -18.02 19.06
N ASP A 74 -4.97 -18.60 18.20
CA ASP A 74 -6.26 -19.18 18.62
C ASP A 74 -6.32 -20.70 18.35
N ASN A 75 -5.30 -21.46 18.75
CA ASN A 75 -5.54 -22.87 19.06
C ASN A 75 -4.55 -23.43 20.10
N SER A 76 -5.11 -23.68 21.28
CA SER A 76 -4.60 -24.56 22.34
C SER A 76 -3.58 -23.96 23.30
N SER A 77 -4.10 -23.64 24.48
CA SER A 77 -3.41 -23.71 25.77
C SER A 77 -2.48 -24.93 25.86
N ARG A 78 -1.18 -24.75 25.56
CA ARG A 78 -0.06 -25.56 26.08
C ARG A 78 1.19 -24.69 26.16
N HIS A 79 1.46 -24.19 27.36
CA HIS A 79 2.78 -23.94 27.95
C HIS A 79 3.94 -23.64 26.97
N VAL A 80 4.34 -22.36 26.92
CA VAL A 80 5.77 -22.05 26.93
C VAL A 80 5.99 -20.93 27.93
N ARG A 81 6.41 -21.32 29.13
CA ARG A 81 6.98 -20.41 30.12
C ARG A 81 8.41 -20.12 29.66
N ILE A 82 8.68 -18.92 29.18
CA ILE A 82 10.04 -18.37 29.16
C ILE A 82 10.01 -17.11 30.05
N GLU A 83 10.17 -17.33 31.35
CA GLU A 83 10.75 -16.29 32.20
C GLU A 83 12.27 -16.35 31.99
N LEU A 84 12.85 -15.24 31.54
CA LEU A 84 14.25 -14.79 31.67
C LEU A 84 14.36 -13.54 30.76
N GLY A 85 14.48 -12.29 31.20
CA GLY A 85 14.58 -11.66 32.49
C GLY A 85 14.46 -10.14 32.27
N ARG A 86 14.11 -9.42 33.34
CA ARG A 86 14.10 -7.95 33.41
C ARG A 86 15.50 -7.36 33.21
N CYS A 87 15.52 -6.05 32.95
CA CYS A 87 16.62 -5.08 33.10
C CYS A 87 17.53 -4.83 31.89
N ALA A 88 17.31 -3.70 31.20
CA ALA A 88 18.35 -2.69 30.96
C ALA A 88 17.73 -1.33 30.57
N SER A 89 17.82 -0.36 31.50
CA SER A 89 18.03 1.10 31.31
C SER A 89 17.16 1.84 30.29
N LEU A 90 16.30 2.82 30.60
CA LEU A 90 16.50 3.96 31.53
C LEU A 90 17.95 4.42 31.60
N PHE A 91 18.44 4.95 30.48
CA PHE A 91 19.52 5.93 30.41
C PHE A 91 19.32 6.78 29.14
N VAL A 92 18.60 7.89 29.29
CA VAL A 92 18.68 9.03 28.38
C VAL A 92 19.53 10.06 29.14
N PRO A 93 20.52 10.71 28.51
CA PRO A 93 21.45 11.61 29.19
C PRO A 93 20.76 12.75 29.93
#